data_AF-Q9CU20-F1
#
_entry.id   AF-Q9CU20-F1
#
_cell.length_a   1.000
_cell.length_b   1.000
_cell.length_c   1.000
_cell.angle_alpha   90.00
_cell.angle_beta   90.00
_cell.angle_gamma   90.00
#
_symmetry.space_group_name_H-M   'P 1'
#
loop_
_entity.id
_entity.type
_entity.pdbx_description
1 polymer ?
#
loop_
_entity_poly.entity_id
_entity_poly.type
_entity_poly.pdbx_seq_one_letter_code
_entity_poly.pdbx_strand_id
1 'polypeptide(L)'
;MMPRLLLRDWPRCPSLVLGAPSRPLSAVSGPAEYLQHSIVPTMHYQDSLPRLPIPKLEDTMKRYLSAQKPLLNDSQFRKTEVLCKDFENGIGKELHAHLLAQDKQNKHTSYISGPWFDMYLT
;
A
#
# COMPACT_ATOMS: atom_id res chain seq x y z
N MET A 1 44.20 -9.19 18.88
CA MET A 1 44.27 -9.87 17.56
C MET A 1 42.85 -10.04 17.04
N MET A 2 42.43 -9.21 16.08
CA MET A 2 41.24 -9.33 15.23
C MET A 2 41.58 -8.61 13.92
N PRO A 3 41.31 -9.18 12.73
CA PRO A 3 41.76 -8.59 11.47
C PRO A 3 40.85 -7.44 11.04
N ARG A 4 41.46 -6.30 10.66
CA ARG A 4 40.81 -5.18 9.97
C ARG A 4 40.40 -5.64 8.56
N LEU A 5 39.11 -5.58 8.26
CA LEU A 5 38.59 -5.72 6.91
C LEU A 5 39.04 -4.51 6.07
N LEU A 6 39.66 -4.82 4.93
CA LEU A 6 40.10 -3.85 3.93
C LEU A 6 38.88 -3.21 3.25
N LEU A 7 38.72 -1.91 3.47
CA LEU A 7 37.86 -1.04 2.67
C LEU A 7 38.43 -1.03 1.25
N ARG A 8 37.74 -1.66 0.30
CA ARG A 8 38.13 -1.60 -1.12
C ARG A 8 37.72 -0.23 -1.66
N ASP A 9 38.72 0.52 -2.10
CA ASP A 9 38.56 1.81 -2.77
C ASP A 9 37.70 1.70 -4.04
N TRP A 10 36.65 2.51 -4.10
CA TRP A 10 35.88 2.77 -5.31
C TRP A 10 36.68 3.73 -6.21
N PRO A 11 36.86 3.47 -7.50
CA PRO A 11 37.63 4.37 -8.36
C PRO A 11 36.90 5.71 -8.50
N ARG A 12 37.62 6.81 -8.21
CA ARG A 12 37.18 8.19 -8.49
C ARG A 12 36.94 8.33 -10.00
N CYS A 13 35.70 8.57 -10.38
CA CYS A 13 35.39 9.09 -11.72
C CYS A 13 35.87 10.56 -11.81
N PRO A 14 36.57 10.95 -12.89
CA PRO A 14 36.87 12.36 -13.12
C PRO A 14 35.60 13.12 -13.47
N SER A 15 35.35 14.19 -12.72
CA SER A 15 34.32 15.19 -13.00
C SER A 15 34.66 15.95 -14.29
N LEU A 16 33.95 15.66 -15.38
CA LEU A 16 33.88 16.51 -16.57
C LEU A 16 32.53 17.22 -16.57
N VAL A 17 32.56 18.52 -16.29
CA VAL A 17 31.45 19.44 -16.53
C VAL A 17 31.35 19.65 -18.04
N LEU A 18 30.30 19.11 -18.67
CA LEU A 18 29.93 19.39 -20.06
C LEU A 18 28.40 19.45 -20.14
N GLY A 19 27.91 20.52 -20.76
CA GLY A 19 26.54 21.04 -20.66
C GLY A 19 25.42 20.04 -20.98
N ALA A 20 24.23 20.36 -20.46
CA ALA A 20 23.00 19.64 -20.72
C ALA A 20 22.75 19.56 -22.24
N PRO A 21 22.64 18.37 -22.85
CA PRO A 21 22.25 18.27 -24.24
C PRO A 21 20.73 18.46 -24.32
N SER A 22 20.34 19.61 -24.87
CA SER A 22 19.01 19.81 -25.46
C SER A 22 18.79 18.70 -26.47
N ARG A 23 17.90 17.74 -26.16
CA ARG A 23 17.68 16.56 -27.01
C ARG A 23 16.98 17.01 -28.31
N PRO A 24 17.61 16.90 -29.49
CA PRO A 24 16.93 17.21 -30.73
C PRO A 24 15.97 16.06 -31.05
N LEU A 25 14.68 16.38 -31.24
CA LEU A 25 13.77 15.47 -31.93
C LEU A 25 14.27 15.36 -33.38
N SER A 26 14.89 14.22 -33.72
CA SER A 26 15.18 13.90 -35.11
C SER A 26 14.94 12.42 -35.34
N ALA A 27 14.16 12.18 -36.37
CA ALA A 27 13.59 10.91 -36.79
C ALA A 27 14.65 9.82 -36.95
N VAL A 28 14.44 8.69 -36.28
CA VAL A 28 15.11 7.43 -36.64
C VAL A 28 14.02 6.40 -36.93
N SER A 29 14.00 5.94 -38.18
CA SER A 29 13.16 4.84 -38.64
C SER A 29 13.85 3.52 -38.26
N GLY A 30 13.28 2.79 -37.30
CA GLY A 30 13.71 1.47 -36.85
C GLY A 30 12.64 0.85 -35.93
N PRO A 31 12.54 -0.50 -35.80
CA PRO A 31 11.44 -1.09 -35.04
C PRO A 31 11.63 -0.84 -33.54
N ALA A 32 10.59 -0.24 -32.94
CA ALA A 32 10.31 -0.11 -31.51
C ALA A 32 11.06 0.98 -30.72
N GLU A 33 10.54 2.22 -30.78
CA GLU A 33 10.85 3.32 -29.85
C GLU A 33 10.30 3.06 -28.43
N TYR A 34 10.85 2.09 -27.68
CA TYR A 34 10.48 1.87 -26.28
C TYR A 34 11.57 2.29 -25.30
N LEU A 35 11.17 2.96 -24.21
CA LEU A 35 12.07 3.32 -23.10
C LEU A 35 12.55 2.09 -22.31
N GLN A 36 11.76 1.01 -22.30
CA GLN A 36 12.04 -0.20 -21.54
C GLN A 36 11.64 -1.44 -22.34
N HIS A 37 12.46 -2.50 -22.20
CA HIS A 37 12.29 -3.78 -22.88
C HIS A 37 12.26 -4.90 -21.84
N SER A 38 11.14 -5.02 -21.11
CA SER A 38 10.98 -6.07 -20.10
C SER A 38 10.86 -7.44 -20.77
N ILE A 39 11.65 -8.40 -20.29
CA ILE A 39 11.55 -9.82 -20.72
C ILE A 39 10.28 -10.49 -20.21
N VAL A 40 9.74 -10.02 -19.09
CA VAL A 40 8.48 -10.49 -18.50
C VAL A 40 7.38 -9.48 -18.89
N PRO A 41 6.22 -9.93 -19.38
CA PRO A 41 5.11 -9.02 -19.67
C PRO A 41 4.76 -8.17 -18.43
N THR A 42 4.51 -6.86 -18.62
CA THR A 42 4.24 -5.93 -17.52
C THR A 42 3.12 -6.40 -16.57
N MET A 43 2.11 -7.07 -17.11
CA MET A 43 0.94 -7.55 -16.36
C MET A 43 1.04 -9.03 -15.95
N HIS A 44 2.20 -9.67 -16.11
CA HIS A 44 2.37 -11.13 -15.95
C HIS A 44 1.88 -11.67 -14.60
N TYR A 45 2.07 -10.93 -13.50
CA TYR A 45 1.72 -11.39 -12.16
C TYR A 45 0.33 -10.97 -11.68
N GLN A 46 -0.41 -10.18 -12.46
CA GLN A 46 -1.66 -9.56 -12.01
C GLN A 46 -2.70 -10.61 -11.60
N ASP A 47 -2.85 -11.67 -12.38
CA ASP A 47 -3.80 -12.76 -12.11
C ASP A 47 -3.44 -13.60 -10.87
N SER A 48 -2.17 -13.54 -10.45
CA SER A 48 -1.63 -14.30 -9.31
C SER A 48 -1.54 -13.50 -8.02
N LEU A 49 -1.95 -12.22 -8.03
CA LEU A 49 -1.87 -11.38 -6.85
C LEU A 49 -2.73 -11.96 -5.71
N PRO A 50 -2.21 -11.98 -4.47
CA PRO A 50 -2.99 -12.43 -3.34
C PRO A 50 -4.12 -11.43 -3.05
N ARG A 51 -5.21 -11.94 -2.51
CA ARG A 51 -6.35 -11.11 -2.10
C ARG A 51 -5.97 -10.29 -0.87
N LEU A 52 -6.46 -9.05 -0.83
CA LEU A 52 -6.27 -8.18 0.33
C LEU A 52 -7.09 -8.74 1.52
N PRO A 53 -6.46 -9.08 2.65
CA PRO A 53 -7.18 -9.66 3.78
C PRO A 53 -8.03 -8.61 4.51
N ILE A 54 -9.21 -9.01 4.94
CA ILE A 54 -10.03 -8.23 5.89
C ILE A 54 -9.59 -8.62 7.31
N PRO A 55 -9.16 -7.67 8.16
CA PRO A 55 -8.76 -7.96 9.53
C PRO A 55 -9.96 -8.40 10.37
N LYS A 56 -9.72 -9.16 11.44
CA LYS A 56 -10.77 -9.47 12.42
C LYS A 56 -11.33 -8.19 13.02
N LEU A 57 -12.63 -8.20 13.31
CA LEU A 57 -13.30 -7.07 13.97
C LEU A 57 -12.65 -6.74 15.33
N GLU A 58 -12.35 -7.75 16.14
CA GLU A 58 -11.68 -7.60 17.44
C GLU A 58 -10.34 -6.84 17.33
N ASP A 59 -9.51 -7.20 16.36
CA ASP A 59 -8.19 -6.60 16.17
C ASP A 59 -8.30 -5.17 15.67
N THR A 60 -9.32 -4.91 14.84
CA THR A 60 -9.64 -3.56 14.34
C THR A 60 -10.07 -2.65 15.49
N MET A 61 -10.94 -3.12 16.39
CA MET A 61 -11.37 -2.35 17.56
C MET A 61 -10.21 -2.07 18.52
N LYS A 62 -9.36 -3.08 18.80
CA LYS A 62 -8.16 -2.91 19.64
C LYS A 62 -7.19 -1.88 19.06
N ARG A 63 -6.92 -1.92 17.75
CA ARG A 63 -6.05 -0.96 17.06
C ARG A 63 -6.64 0.44 17.06
N TYR A 64 -7.95 0.56 16.83
CA TYR A 64 -8.66 1.84 16.90
C TYR A 64 -8.54 2.48 18.29
N LEU A 65 -8.84 1.73 19.35
CA LEU A 65 -8.70 2.23 20.72
C LEU A 65 -7.24 2.61 21.04
N SER A 66 -6.26 1.83 20.57
CA SER A 66 -4.84 2.15 20.76
C SER A 66 -4.46 3.48 20.09
N ALA A 67 -4.99 3.76 18.89
CA ALA A 67 -4.78 5.01 18.19
C ALA A 67 -5.48 6.21 18.85
N GLN A 68 -6.61 5.98 19.52
CA GLN A 68 -7.37 7.04 20.22
C GLN A 68 -6.77 7.40 21.59
N LYS A 69 -6.07 6.46 22.24
CA LYS A 69 -5.52 6.65 23.58
C LYS A 69 -4.67 7.92 23.77
N PRO A 70 -3.78 8.33 22.84
CA PRO A 70 -3.02 9.58 22.99
C PRO A 70 -3.82 10.85 22.65
N LEU A 71 -5.02 10.72 22.08
CA LEU A 71 -5.84 11.84 21.60
C LEU A 71 -6.94 12.25 22.59
N LEU A 72 -7.38 11.31 23.42
CA LEU A 72 -8.54 11.45 24.30
C LEU A 72 -8.13 11.53 25.77
N ASN A 73 -8.85 12.33 26.55
CA ASN A 73 -8.75 12.24 28.02
C ASN A 73 -9.48 10.99 28.55
N ASP A 74 -9.26 10.65 29.81
CA ASP A 74 -9.78 9.41 30.42
C ASP A 74 -11.31 9.26 30.33
N SER A 75 -12.06 10.35 30.50
CA SER A 75 -13.53 10.33 30.44
C SER A 75 -14.02 10.06 29.02
N GLN A 76 -13.40 10.71 28.02
CA GLN A 76 -13.68 10.47 26.61
C GLN A 76 -13.31 9.05 26.20
N PHE A 77 -12.11 8.59 26.58
CA PHE A 77 -11.63 7.26 26.24
C PHE A 77 -12.53 6.16 26.80
N ARG A 78 -12.99 6.25 28.06
CA ARG A 78 -13.94 5.29 28.65
C ARG A 78 -15.25 5.23 27.88
N LYS A 79 -15.78 6.38 27.45
CA LYS A 79 -16.99 6.43 26.60
C LYS A 79 -16.74 5.75 25.26
N THR A 80 -15.61 6.04 24.61
CA THR A 80 -15.22 5.40 23.35
C THR A 80 -15.05 3.89 23.50
N GLU A 81 -14.49 3.42 24.62
CA GLU A 81 -14.34 1.98 24.90
C GLU A 81 -15.69 1.26 24.98
N VAL A 82 -16.68 1.86 25.66
CA VAL A 82 -18.05 1.32 25.71
C VAL A 82 -18.66 1.26 24.31
N LEU A 83 -18.56 2.33 23.53
CA LEU A 83 -19.06 2.36 22.16
C LEU A 83 -18.40 1.29 21.27
N CYS A 84 -17.09 1.08 21.40
CA CYS A 84 -16.39 0.02 20.67
C CYS A 84 -16.88 -1.37 21.06
N LYS A 85 -17.11 -1.63 22.36
CA LYS A 85 -17.67 -2.91 22.84
C LYS A 85 -19.09 -3.13 22.33
N ASP A 86 -19.93 -2.11 22.37
CA ASP A 86 -21.31 -2.19 21.89
C ASP A 86 -21.35 -2.41 20.37
N PHE A 87 -20.47 -1.74 19.62
CA PHE A 87 -20.32 -1.93 18.18
C PHE A 87 -19.83 -3.35 17.85
N GLU A 88 -18.78 -3.82 18.53
CA GLU A 88 -18.20 -5.15 18.31
C GLU A 88 -19.19 -6.28 18.59
N ASN A 89 -20.03 -6.13 19.62
CA ASN A 89 -21.01 -7.14 20.02
C ASN A 89 -22.40 -6.95 19.39
N GLY A 90 -22.64 -5.81 18.74
CA GLY A 90 -23.90 -5.46 18.08
C GLY A 90 -23.75 -5.32 16.57
N ILE A 91 -24.18 -4.16 16.05
CA ILE A 91 -24.28 -3.90 14.60
C ILE A 91 -22.95 -4.07 13.85
N GLY A 92 -21.81 -3.81 14.48
CA GLY A 92 -20.50 -3.98 13.86
C GLY A 92 -20.20 -5.42 13.47
N LYS A 93 -20.69 -6.40 14.24
CA LYS A 93 -20.58 -7.82 13.93
C LYS A 93 -21.36 -8.20 12.67
N GLU A 94 -22.58 -7.69 12.54
CA GLU A 94 -23.44 -7.91 11.37
C GLU A 94 -22.83 -7.27 10.12
N LEU A 95 -22.42 -6.00 10.22
CA LEU A 95 -21.75 -5.30 9.12
C LEU A 95 -20.46 -6.01 8.68
N HIS A 96 -19.66 -6.50 9.64
CA HIS A 96 -18.46 -7.27 9.31
C HIS A 96 -18.78 -8.59 8.60
N ALA A 97 -19.86 -9.27 8.99
CA ALA A 97 -20.32 -10.48 8.30
C ALA A 97 -20.76 -10.18 6.86
N HIS A 98 -21.48 -9.08 6.65
CA HIS A 98 -21.85 -8.61 5.31
C HIS A 98 -20.62 -8.24 4.47
N LEU A 99 -19.65 -7.54 5.04
CA LEU A 99 -18.39 -7.19 4.38
C LEU A 99 -17.64 -8.45 3.92
N LEU A 100 -17.53 -9.46 4.78
CA LEU A 100 -16.91 -10.75 4.44
C LEU A 100 -17.69 -11.50 3.35
N ALA A 101 -19.02 -11.46 3.38
CA ALA A 101 -19.85 -12.07 2.35
C ALA A 101 -19.67 -11.38 0.99
N GLN A 102 -19.67 -10.04 0.96
CA GLN A 102 -19.42 -9.25 -0.23
C GLN A 102 -18.01 -9.51 -0.80
N ASP A 103 -16.99 -9.59 0.05
CA ASP A 103 -15.63 -9.93 -0.36
C ASP A 103 -15.57 -11.33 -1.00
N LYS A 104 -16.23 -12.33 -0.40
CA LYS A 104 -16.30 -13.69 -0.96
C LYS A 104 -17.00 -13.76 -2.31
N GLN A 105 -17.96 -12.89 -2.57
CA GLN A 105 -18.66 -12.78 -3.85
C GLN A 105 -17.81 -12.06 -4.91
N ASN A 106 -16.93 -11.13 -4.51
CA ASN A 106 -16.15 -10.27 -5.40
C ASN A 106 -14.65 -10.58 -5.34
N LYS A 107 -14.25 -11.81 -5.69
CA LYS A 107 -12.86 -12.27 -5.54
C LYS A 107 -11.85 -11.65 -6.50
N HIS A 108 -12.33 -11.07 -7.61
CA HIS A 108 -11.51 -10.44 -8.66
C HIS A 108 -11.05 -9.02 -8.30
N THR A 109 -11.47 -8.48 -7.14
CA THR A 109 -11.11 -7.16 -6.64
C THR A 109 -10.85 -7.21 -5.14
N SER A 110 -10.59 -6.06 -4.52
CA SER A 110 -10.46 -5.91 -3.07
C SER A 110 -11.66 -5.19 -2.48
N TYR A 111 -11.97 -5.47 -1.21
CA TYR A 111 -13.10 -4.88 -0.49
C TYR A 111 -13.07 -3.34 -0.42
N ILE A 112 -11.89 -2.73 -0.58
CA ILE A 112 -11.69 -1.28 -0.37
C ILE A 112 -11.64 -0.49 -1.68
N SER A 113 -11.28 -1.10 -2.81
CA SER A 113 -11.02 -0.36 -4.05
C SER A 113 -12.21 0.49 -4.50
N GLY A 114 -13.42 -0.10 -4.56
CA GLY A 114 -14.63 0.62 -4.97
C GLY A 114 -14.98 1.78 -4.02
N PRO A 115 -15.22 1.51 -2.72
CA PRO A 115 -15.52 2.57 -1.76
C PRO A 115 -14.47 3.69 -1.70
N TRP A 116 -13.19 3.34 -1.90
CA TRP A 116 -12.10 4.33 -1.92
C TRP A 116 -12.19 5.23 -3.15
N PHE A 117 -12.50 4.69 -4.34
CA PHE A 117 -12.77 5.52 -5.52
C PHE A 117 -14.00 6.39 -5.34
N ASP A 118 -15.09 5.82 -4.83
CA ASP A 118 -16.35 6.55 -4.61
C ASP A 118 -16.11 7.76 -3.70
N MET A 119 -15.36 7.59 -2.59
CA MET A 119 -15.01 8.69 -1.68
C MET A 119 -14.35 9.91 -2.36
N TYR A 120 -13.62 9.71 -3.47
CA TYR A 120 -12.97 10.81 -4.21
C TYR A 120 -13.80 11.33 -5.38
N LEU A 121 -14.78 10.56 -5.85
CA LEU A 121 -15.54 10.89 -7.07
C LEU A 121 -16.98 11.35 -6.78
N THR A 122 -17.46 11.21 -5.54
CA THR A 122 -18.77 11.68 -5.07
C THR A 122 -18.63 12.75 -4.00
#